data_AF-A0A7S8EIM1-F1
#
_entry.id   AF-A0A7S8EIM1-F1
#
_cell.length_a   1.000
_cell.length_b   1.000
_cell.length_c   1.000
_cell.angle_alpha   90.00
_cell.angle_beta   90.00
_cell.angle_gamma   90.00
#
_symmetry.space_group_name_H-M   'P 1'
#
loop_
_entity.id
_entity.type
_entity.pdbx_description
1 polymer ?
#
loop_
_entity_poly.entity_id
_entity_poly.type
_entity_poly.pdbx_seq_one_letter_code
_entity_poly.pdbx_strand_id
1 'polypeptide(L)'
;MSKTMDEPQTTEISEASTAAAEGEKSNKVLSASIIPADELARLTDDIVLALKTVYDPEIPSDIYELGLIYKIDIEDDRTVKIDMTLTAPGCPVAGEMPGWVQNAVGTVEGVSDVEVNMTFDPPWTPDRMSEEAQVAVGWY
;
A
#
# COMPACT_ATOMS: atom_id res chain seq x y z
N MET A 1 -21.25 -52.63 -29.60
CA MET A 1 -20.38 -51.44 -29.71
C MET A 1 -21.08 -50.48 -30.68
N SER A 2 -22.08 -49.70 -30.28
CA SER A 2 -22.06 -48.66 -29.23
C SER A 2 -21.31 -47.39 -29.66
N LYS A 3 -21.98 -46.53 -30.45
CA LYS A 3 -21.97 -45.08 -30.22
C LYS A 3 -23.20 -44.38 -30.83
N THR A 4 -23.88 -43.61 -29.98
CA THR A 4 -25.01 -42.71 -30.28
C THR A 4 -24.49 -41.26 -30.33
N MET A 5 -25.38 -40.30 -30.61
CA MET A 5 -25.26 -38.84 -30.77
C MET A 5 -25.03 -38.43 -32.24
N ASP A 6 -26.02 -37.95 -32.99
CA ASP A 6 -27.20 -37.08 -32.71
C ASP A 6 -26.84 -35.58 -32.59
N GLU A 7 -27.22 -34.85 -33.65
CA GLU A 7 -27.37 -33.38 -33.76
C GLU A 7 -28.87 -33.06 -33.59
N PRO A 8 -29.33 -31.84 -33.20
CA PRO A 8 -28.82 -30.57 -33.73
C PRO A 8 -28.85 -29.34 -32.76
N GLN A 9 -28.68 -28.16 -33.38
CA GLN A 9 -28.47 -26.78 -32.91
C GLN A 9 -29.45 -26.14 -31.88
N THR A 10 -28.91 -25.12 -31.19
CA THR A 10 -29.49 -23.78 -30.87
C THR A 10 -30.88 -23.66 -30.21
N THR A 11 -30.96 -22.89 -29.11
CA THR A 11 -31.77 -21.65 -28.94
C THR A 11 -31.49 -21.01 -27.56
N GLU A 12 -31.50 -19.67 -27.47
CA GLU A 12 -31.42 -18.88 -26.22
C GLU A 12 -32.72 -19.00 -25.38
N ILE A 13 -32.69 -18.83 -24.05
CA ILE A 13 -33.33 -17.68 -23.34
C ILE A 13 -33.11 -17.69 -21.82
N SER A 14 -33.20 -16.47 -21.30
CA SER A 14 -33.01 -15.84 -19.99
C SER A 14 -33.78 -16.31 -18.73
N GLU A 15 -33.42 -15.64 -17.60
CA GLU A 15 -34.14 -15.45 -16.31
C GLU A 15 -34.07 -16.56 -15.24
N ALA A 16 -34.09 -16.29 -13.91
CA ALA A 16 -33.58 -15.20 -13.05
C ALA A 16 -33.80 -15.56 -11.55
N SER A 17 -32.83 -15.32 -10.64
CA SER A 17 -33.00 -15.17 -9.17
C SER A 17 -31.64 -14.82 -8.51
N THR A 18 -31.34 -13.61 -8.01
CA THR A 18 -31.72 -13.02 -6.69
C THR A 18 -31.07 -13.76 -5.50
N ALA A 19 -30.37 -13.16 -4.51
CA ALA A 19 -29.70 -11.87 -4.25
C ALA A 19 -28.77 -12.08 -3.00
N ALA A 20 -27.94 -11.19 -2.43
CA ALA A 20 -27.60 -9.76 -2.59
C ALA A 20 -26.04 -9.63 -2.45
N ALA A 21 -25.33 -8.54 -2.10
CA ALA A 21 -25.59 -7.15 -1.67
C ALA A 21 -24.53 -6.25 -2.38
N GLU A 22 -24.87 -5.09 -2.95
CA GLU A 22 -24.91 -3.76 -2.32
C GLU A 22 -23.62 -3.30 -1.62
N GLY A 23 -23.02 -2.23 -2.17
CA GLY A 23 -22.01 -1.36 -1.56
C GLY A 23 -20.59 -1.63 -2.08
N GLU A 24 -19.87 -0.73 -2.75
CA GLU A 24 -20.03 0.72 -2.87
C GLU A 24 -19.46 1.21 -4.22
N LYS A 25 -20.10 2.20 -4.86
CA LYS A 25 -19.55 2.79 -6.09
C LYS A 25 -18.54 3.86 -5.71
N SER A 26 -17.25 3.52 -5.74
CA SER A 26 -16.16 4.49 -5.63
C SER A 26 -16.28 5.52 -6.76
N ASN A 27 -16.92 6.65 -6.43
CA ASN A 27 -17.12 7.75 -7.35
C ASN A 27 -15.80 8.55 -7.35
N LYS A 28 -14.97 8.30 -8.37
CA LYS A 28 -13.67 8.95 -8.55
C LYS A 28 -13.83 10.45 -8.86
N VAL A 29 -14.22 11.22 -7.86
CA VAL A 29 -14.21 12.69 -7.91
C VAL A 29 -12.79 13.12 -7.64
N LEU A 30 -12.12 13.63 -8.67
CA LEU A 30 -10.81 14.29 -8.53
C LEU A 30 -11.02 15.62 -7.80
N SER A 31 -11.06 15.55 -6.46
CA SER A 31 -11.04 16.70 -5.57
C SER A 31 -9.62 17.29 -5.57
N ALA A 32 -9.50 18.60 -5.77
CA ALA A 32 -8.27 19.27 -5.36
C ALA A 32 -8.28 19.30 -3.83
N SER A 33 -7.20 18.81 -3.20
CA SER A 33 -7.26 18.49 -1.78
C SER A 33 -7.73 19.68 -0.94
N ILE A 34 -8.66 19.38 -0.03
CA ILE A 34 -9.34 20.33 0.86
C ILE A 34 -8.37 20.79 1.97
N ILE A 35 -7.30 20.03 2.21
CA ILE A 35 -6.23 20.35 3.16
C ILE A 35 -5.37 21.50 2.58
N PRO A 36 -5.14 22.60 3.31
CA PRO A 36 -4.27 23.68 2.85
C PRO A 36 -2.83 23.18 2.70
N ALA A 37 -2.14 23.66 1.65
CA ALA A 37 -0.82 23.13 1.26
C ALA A 37 0.23 23.17 2.38
N ASP A 38 0.22 24.19 3.24
CA ASP A 38 1.10 24.29 4.41
C ASP A 38 0.82 23.19 5.46
N GLU A 39 -0.45 22.82 5.68
CA GLU A 39 -0.83 21.74 6.61
C GLU A 39 -0.49 20.38 5.99
N LEU A 40 -0.73 20.19 4.69
CA LEU A 40 -0.31 18.99 3.97
C LEU A 40 1.22 18.80 4.02
N ALA A 41 1.98 19.87 3.86
CA ALA A 41 3.44 19.85 3.95
C ALA A 41 3.95 19.54 5.37
N ARG A 42 3.28 20.05 6.42
CA ARG A 42 3.58 19.70 7.82
C ARG A 42 3.25 18.24 8.10
N LEU A 43 2.05 17.78 7.77
CA LEU A 43 1.64 16.38 7.92
C LEU A 43 2.61 15.44 7.19
N THR A 44 3.00 15.76 5.95
CA THR A 44 3.96 14.94 5.19
C THR A 44 5.32 14.87 5.89
N ASP A 45 5.84 15.99 6.40
CA ASP A 45 7.11 16.05 7.16
C ASP A 45 7.03 15.20 8.44
N ASP A 46 5.94 15.33 9.21
CA ASP A 46 5.73 14.59 10.46
C ASP A 46 5.50 13.08 10.21
N ILE A 47 4.82 12.71 9.12
CA ILE A 47 4.68 11.31 8.66
C ILE A 47 6.02 10.73 8.25
N VAL A 48 6.85 11.47 7.49
CA VAL A 48 8.21 11.02 7.13
C VAL A 48 9.09 10.87 8.37
N LEU A 49 9.01 11.78 9.33
CA LEU A 49 9.71 11.65 10.61
C LEU A 49 9.25 10.42 11.41
N ALA A 50 7.94 10.11 11.42
CA ALA A 50 7.42 8.90 12.04
C ALA A 50 7.92 7.62 11.34
N LEU A 51 7.93 7.60 10.00
CA LEU A 51 8.47 6.49 9.20
C LEU A 51 9.96 6.25 9.49
N LYS A 52 10.75 7.32 9.68
CA LYS A 52 12.17 7.26 10.10
C LYS A 52 12.39 6.70 11.51
N THR A 53 11.34 6.48 12.31
CA THR A 53 11.45 5.76 13.59
C THR A 53 11.31 4.24 13.45
N VAL A 54 10.88 3.75 12.28
CA VAL A 54 10.71 2.32 12.00
C VAL A 54 11.94 1.81 11.24
N TYR A 55 12.64 0.86 11.86
CA TYR A 55 13.88 0.28 11.33
C TYR A 55 13.64 -1.14 10.82
N ASP A 56 14.31 -1.52 9.75
CA ASP A 56 14.34 -2.91 9.31
C ASP A 56 15.26 -3.75 10.23
N PRO A 57 14.86 -4.96 10.64
CA PRO A 57 15.66 -5.79 11.56
C PRO A 57 16.77 -6.59 10.86
N GLU A 58 16.71 -6.76 9.54
CA GLU A 58 17.75 -7.41 8.73
C GLU A 58 18.81 -6.38 8.28
N ILE A 59 18.39 -5.15 7.98
CA ILE A 59 19.25 -4.04 7.58
C ILE A 59 19.08 -2.87 8.57
N PRO A 60 20.09 -2.50 9.38
CA PRO A 60 19.97 -1.53 10.48
C PRO A 60 19.92 -0.07 9.99
N SER A 61 18.89 0.25 9.22
CA SER A 61 18.55 1.56 8.65
C SER A 61 17.02 1.69 8.65
N ASP A 62 16.51 2.92 8.56
CA ASP A 62 15.07 3.14 8.57
C ASP A 62 14.42 2.83 7.21
N ILE A 63 13.14 2.44 7.25
CA ILE A 63 12.41 1.99 6.06
C ILE A 63 12.23 3.08 4.98
N TYR A 64 12.39 4.36 5.34
CA TYR A 64 12.25 5.48 4.43
C TYR A 64 13.55 5.68 3.63
N GLU A 65 14.70 5.76 4.30
CA GLU A 65 16.02 5.84 3.67
C GLU A 65 16.38 4.56 2.90
N LEU A 66 15.86 3.39 3.32
CA LEU A 66 15.94 2.14 2.55
C LEU A 66 15.09 2.15 1.25
N GLY A 67 14.24 3.15 1.03
CA GLY A 67 13.37 3.23 -0.15
C GLY A 67 12.29 2.14 -0.21
N LEU A 68 11.85 1.64 0.97
CA LEU A 68 10.76 0.66 1.07
C LEU A 68 9.37 1.31 0.94
N ILE A 69 9.28 2.62 1.18
CA ILE A 69 8.06 3.41 0.96
C ILE A 69 8.02 3.88 -0.50
N TYR A 70 7.01 3.44 -1.24
CA TYR A 70 6.83 3.79 -2.66
C TYR A 70 5.91 4.99 -2.85
N LYS A 71 4.91 5.14 -1.99
CA LYS A 71 3.94 6.23 -2.06
C LYS A 71 3.40 6.56 -0.66
N ILE A 72 3.17 7.84 -0.42
CA ILE A 72 2.37 8.35 0.68
C ILE A 72 1.30 9.23 0.04
N ASP A 73 0.04 8.93 0.30
CA ASP A 73 -1.13 9.65 -0.21
C ASP A 73 -1.98 10.06 1.00
N ILE A 74 -2.30 11.35 1.12
CA ILE A 74 -3.04 11.89 2.25
C ILE A 74 -4.38 12.37 1.69
N GLU A 75 -5.44 11.67 2.07
CA GLU A 75 -6.81 11.93 1.60
C GLU A 75 -7.43 13.11 2.39
N ASP A 76 -8.50 13.70 1.85
CA ASP A 76 -9.15 14.90 2.39
C ASP A 76 -9.77 14.72 3.81
N ASP A 77 -10.00 13.48 4.23
CA ASP A 77 -10.44 13.08 5.56
C ASP A 77 -9.29 12.90 6.57
N ARG A 78 -8.05 13.13 6.12
CA ARG A 78 -6.77 12.85 6.82
C ARG A 78 -6.48 11.36 7.01
N THR A 79 -7.07 10.49 6.18
CA THR A 79 -6.63 9.09 6.05
C THR A 79 -5.32 9.05 5.26
N VAL A 80 -4.30 8.39 5.80
CA VAL A 80 -2.98 8.26 5.16
C VAL A 80 -2.86 6.88 4.54
N LYS A 81 -2.75 6.83 3.21
CA LYS A 81 -2.53 5.61 2.42
C LYS A 81 -1.05 5.49 2.07
N ILE A 82 -0.43 4.39 2.47
CA ILE A 82 1.01 4.15 2.27
C ILE A 82 1.19 2.89 1.45
N ASP A 83 1.73 3.03 0.25
CA ASP A 83 2.20 1.90 -0.54
C ASP A 83 3.65 1.60 -0.13
N MET A 84 3.89 0.41 0.44
CA MET A 84 5.22 -0.04 0.84
C MET A 84 5.57 -1.41 0.27
N THR A 85 6.86 -1.73 0.26
CA THR A 85 7.41 -3.01 -0.17
C THR A 85 8.34 -3.60 0.90
N LEU A 86 8.95 -4.75 0.58
CA LEU A 86 9.90 -5.44 1.44
C LEU A 86 11.16 -5.80 0.65
N THR A 87 12.29 -5.88 1.35
CA THR A 87 13.56 -6.38 0.81
C THR A 87 13.48 -7.84 0.36
N ALA A 88 12.66 -8.66 1.02
CA ALA A 88 12.42 -10.06 0.67
C ALA A 88 10.98 -10.52 0.94
N PRO A 89 10.33 -11.27 0.02
CA PRO A 89 9.02 -11.85 0.27
C PRO A 89 9.13 -13.08 1.20
N GLY A 90 8.41 -13.06 2.32
CA GLY A 90 8.13 -14.26 3.13
C GLY A 90 8.92 -14.45 4.44
N CYS A 91 9.66 -13.44 4.92
CA CYS A 91 10.16 -13.47 6.30
C CYS A 91 8.98 -13.23 7.27
N PRO A 92 8.80 -14.03 8.37
CA PRO A 92 7.65 -13.87 9.27
C PRO A 92 7.56 -12.48 9.92
N VAL A 93 8.73 -11.86 10.20
CA VAL A 93 8.81 -10.50 10.77
C VAL A 93 8.31 -9.43 9.78
N ALA A 94 8.43 -9.69 8.48
CA ALA A 94 7.98 -8.76 7.45
C ALA A 94 6.45 -8.65 7.36
N GLY A 95 5.71 -9.59 7.98
CA GLY A 95 4.26 -9.46 8.19
C GLY A 95 3.87 -8.51 9.34
N GLU A 96 4.80 -8.22 10.26
CA GLU A 96 4.57 -7.27 11.36
C GLU A 96 4.94 -5.82 10.98
N MET A 97 5.84 -5.66 10.00
CA MET A 97 6.33 -4.34 9.57
C MET A 97 5.21 -3.36 9.14
N PRO A 98 4.17 -3.75 8.37
CA PRO A 98 3.04 -2.87 8.07
C PRO A 98 2.29 -2.42 9.33
N GLY A 99 2.19 -3.27 10.34
CA GLY A 99 1.62 -2.92 11.63
C GLY A 99 2.47 -1.89 12.35
N TRP A 100 3.80 -1.99 12.32
CA TRP A 100 4.69 -0.98 12.90
C TRP A 100 4.57 0.37 12.18
N VAL A 101 4.44 0.36 10.85
CA VAL A 101 4.18 1.57 10.04
C VAL A 101 2.83 2.21 10.39
N GLN A 102 1.75 1.42 10.43
CA GLN A 102 0.42 1.91 10.84
C GLN A 102 0.45 2.54 12.22
N ASN A 103 1.11 1.89 13.19
CA ASN A 103 1.24 2.42 14.54
C ASN A 103 2.06 3.71 14.58
N ALA A 104 3.23 3.75 13.94
CA ALA A 104 4.09 4.94 13.93
C ALA A 104 3.36 6.15 13.32
N VAL A 105 2.78 5.98 12.11
CA VAL A 105 2.07 7.06 11.40
C VAL A 105 0.77 7.43 12.10
N GLY A 106 0.07 6.46 12.72
CA GLY A 106 -1.12 6.71 13.53
C GLY A 106 -0.86 7.48 14.83
N THR A 107 0.41 7.70 15.23
CA THR A 107 0.74 8.62 16.33
C THR A 107 0.92 10.08 15.90
N VAL A 108 0.92 10.38 14.60
CA VAL A 108 1.12 11.75 14.08
C VAL A 108 -0.12 12.60 14.35
N GLU A 109 0.08 13.79 14.93
CA GLU A 109 -1.02 14.71 15.22
C GLU A 109 -1.71 15.17 13.92
N GLY A 110 -3.03 14.96 13.84
CA GLY A 110 -3.83 15.36 12.69
C GLY A 110 -4.09 14.26 11.66
N VAL A 111 -3.51 13.07 11.80
CA VAL A 111 -3.89 11.85 11.07
C VAL A 111 -5.18 11.27 11.65
N SER A 112 -6.12 10.88 10.78
CA SER A 112 -7.39 10.25 11.18
C SER A 112 -7.31 8.72 11.21
N ASP A 113 -6.73 8.13 10.18
CA ASP A 113 -6.61 6.68 9.96
C ASP A 113 -5.39 6.38 9.08
N VAL A 114 -4.89 5.14 9.10
CA VAL A 114 -3.69 4.75 8.32
C VAL A 114 -3.91 3.39 7.64
N GLU A 115 -3.95 3.41 6.32
CA GLU A 115 -4.02 2.22 5.48
C GLU A 115 -2.64 1.94 4.86
N VAL A 116 -2.02 0.82 5.24
CA VAL A 116 -0.74 0.39 4.65
C VAL A 116 -0.99 -0.75 3.66
N ASN A 117 -0.72 -0.46 2.39
CA ASN A 117 -0.84 -1.39 1.27
C ASN A 117 0.54 -1.98 0.95
N MET A 118 0.64 -3.31 1.00
CA MET A 118 1.89 -4.01 0.67
C MET A 118 1.92 -4.39 -0.81
N THR A 119 2.88 -3.85 -1.56
CA THR A 119 3.14 -4.21 -2.95
C THR A 119 4.52 -4.85 -3.12
N PHE A 120 4.58 -5.85 -4.01
CA PHE A 120 5.82 -6.47 -4.48
C PHE A 120 6.11 -6.17 -5.96
N ASP A 121 5.26 -5.35 -6.60
CA ASP A 121 5.44 -4.87 -7.97
C ASP A 121 5.47 -3.33 -8.00
N PRO A 122 6.54 -2.70 -8.53
CA PRO A 122 7.80 -3.32 -8.93
C PRO A 122 8.55 -3.92 -7.71
N PRO A 123 9.39 -4.96 -7.90
CA PRO A 123 10.21 -5.50 -6.82
C PRO A 123 11.20 -4.44 -6.31
N TRP A 124 11.48 -4.46 -5.01
CA TRP A 124 12.50 -3.60 -4.43
C TRP A 124 13.86 -3.92 -5.04
N THR A 125 14.59 -2.87 -5.41
CA THR A 125 15.98 -2.97 -5.85
C THR A 125 16.83 -2.06 -4.98
N PRO A 126 18.05 -2.45 -4.62
CA PRO A 126 18.83 -1.68 -3.66
C PRO A 126 19.26 -0.29 -4.13
N ASP A 127 19.26 -0.04 -5.45
CA ASP A 127 19.43 1.28 -6.07
C ASP A 127 18.39 2.32 -5.61
N ARG A 128 17.34 1.90 -4.89
CA ARG A 128 16.33 2.77 -4.27
C ARG A 128 16.76 3.34 -2.91
N MET A 129 17.80 2.81 -2.28
CA MET A 129 18.33 3.35 -1.03
C MET A 129 18.93 4.74 -1.26
N SER A 130 18.76 5.65 -0.30
CA SER A 130 19.42 6.95 -0.32
C SER A 130 20.95 6.82 -0.24
N GLU A 131 21.66 7.88 -0.62
CA GLU A 131 23.14 7.91 -0.48
C GLU A 131 23.57 7.68 0.98
N GLU A 132 22.77 8.14 1.96
CA GLU A 132 23.03 7.94 3.38
C GLU A 132 22.84 6.46 3.80
N ALA A 133 21.76 5.81 3.35
CA ALA A 133 21.53 4.39 3.59
C ALA A 133 22.59 3.49 2.92
N GLN A 134 22.99 3.79 1.68
CA GLN A 134 24.05 3.03 0.97
C GLN A 134 25.40 3.06 1.71
N VAL A 135 25.75 4.21 2.32
CA VAL A 135 26.93 4.33 3.18
C VAL A 135 26.74 3.58 4.50
N ALA A 136 25.56 3.68 5.14
CA ALA A 136 25.28 3.02 6.41
C ALA A 136 25.37 1.47 6.32
N VAL A 137 25.00 0.88 5.19
CA VAL A 137 25.10 -0.58 4.96
C VAL A 137 26.49 -1.04 4.48
N GLY A 138 27.44 -0.12 4.28
CA GLY A 138 28.83 -0.44 3.95
C GLY A 138 29.03 -0.97 2.53
N TRP A 139 28.32 -0.41 1.55
CA TRP A 139 28.44 -0.81 0.14
C TRP A 139 29.43 0.04 -0.69
N TYR A 140 30.27 0.83 -0.02
CA TYR A 140 31.30 1.69 -0.59
C TYR A 140 32.62 1.60 0.18
#